data_AF-A0A7S0Z7G9-F1
#
_entry.id   AF-A0A7S0Z7G9-F1
#
_cell.length_a   1.000
_cell.length_b   1.000
_cell.length_c   1.000
_cell.angle_alpha   90.00
_cell.angle_beta   90.00
_cell.angle_gamma   90.00
#
_symmetry.space_group_name_H-M   'P 1'
#
loop_
_entity.id
_entity.type
_entity.pdbx_description
1 polymer ?
#
loop_
_entity_poly.entity_id
_entity_poly.type
_entity_poly.pdbx_seq_one_letter_code
_entity_poly.pdbx_strand_id
1 'polypeptide(L)'
;MARTKNTHLVVPTADGAKYEAAKKWGLKVVTAEWLYACVKSGSHVDESTFEPGGEITPKADTSEHVTQEKTRDSVDGSDDAPADDSTKTPGIQRKDLVMGKDLSG
;
A
#
# COMPACT_ATOMS: atom_id res chain seq x y z
N MET A 1 -28.69 3.58 6.44
CA MET A 1 -27.28 3.26 6.76
C MET A 1 -26.45 4.51 6.48
N ALA A 2 -25.75 5.06 7.48
CA ALA A 2 -24.85 6.19 7.25
C ALA A 2 -23.62 5.69 6.49
N ARG A 3 -23.23 6.35 5.40
CA ARG A 3 -21.96 6.06 4.72
C ARG A 3 -20.83 6.80 5.41
N THR A 4 -19.72 6.12 5.68
CA THR A 4 -18.49 6.76 6.12
C THR A 4 -17.87 7.52 4.96
N LYS A 5 -17.54 8.80 5.17
CA LYS A 5 -16.84 9.65 4.20
C LYS A 5 -15.40 9.85 4.67
N ASN A 6 -14.44 9.56 3.80
CA ASN A 6 -13.03 9.85 4.05
C ASN A 6 -12.78 11.36 3.91
N THR A 7 -12.00 11.92 4.84
CA THR A 7 -11.58 13.33 4.82
C THR A 7 -10.13 13.48 4.35
N HIS A 8 -9.28 12.49 4.64
CA HIS A 8 -7.85 12.47 4.33
C HIS A 8 -7.46 11.20 3.57
N LEU A 9 -6.51 11.34 2.65
CA LEU A 9 -5.75 10.23 2.08
C LEU A 9 -4.30 10.34 2.56
N VAL A 10 -3.80 9.30 3.20
CA VAL A 10 -2.40 9.23 3.65
C VAL A 10 -1.61 8.38 2.66
N VAL A 11 -0.61 8.96 1.98
CA VAL A 11 0.26 8.26 1.03
C VAL A 11 1.70 8.79 1.11
N PRO A 12 2.72 7.93 0.86
CA PRO A 12 4.11 8.36 0.88
C PRO A 12 4.53 9.14 -0.38
N THR A 13 3.91 8.86 -1.52
CA THR A 13 4.27 9.44 -2.83
C THR A 13 3.03 9.95 -3.54
N ALA A 14 3.22 11.00 -4.36
CA ALA A 14 2.19 11.62 -5.18
C ALA A 14 1.91 10.82 -6.45
N ASP A 15 1.58 9.54 -6.31
CA ASP A 15 1.38 8.64 -7.44
C ASP A 15 0.19 7.69 -7.23
N GLY A 16 -0.32 7.18 -8.34
CA GLY A 16 -1.25 6.07 -8.38
C GLY A 16 -2.73 6.47 -8.36
N ALA A 17 -3.58 5.49 -8.68
CA ALA A 17 -5.01 5.72 -8.89
C ALA A 17 -5.74 6.31 -7.67
N LYS A 18 -5.29 5.99 -6.45
CA LYS A 18 -5.89 6.53 -5.22
C LYS A 18 -5.58 8.01 -5.03
N TYR A 19 -4.35 8.42 -5.32
CA TYR A 19 -3.91 9.81 -5.26
C TYR A 19 -4.71 10.68 -6.24
N GLU A 20 -4.79 10.24 -7.50
CA GLU A 20 -5.55 10.92 -8.55
C GLU A 20 -7.04 11.02 -8.21
N ALA A 21 -7.64 9.94 -7.71
CA ALA A 21 -9.04 9.96 -7.28
C ALA A 21 -9.26 10.91 -6.10
N ALA A 22 -8.37 10.90 -5.10
CA ALA A 22 -8.46 11.79 -3.95
C ALA A 22 -8.36 13.26 -4.35
N LYS A 23 -7.44 13.62 -5.25
CA LYS A 23 -7.38 14.97 -5.83
C LYS A 23 -8.67 15.35 -6.53
N LYS A 24 -9.19 14.46 -7.38
CA LYS A 24 -10.44 14.69 -8.12
C LYS A 24 -11.63 14.89 -7.19
N TRP A 25 -11.63 14.25 -6.03
CA TRP A 25 -12.67 14.38 -5.01
C TRP A 25 -12.42 15.52 -4.00
N GLY A 26 -11.29 16.23 -4.09
CA GLY A 26 -10.94 17.30 -3.17
C GLY A 26 -10.64 16.82 -1.74
N LEU A 27 -10.14 15.58 -1.58
CA LEU A 27 -9.62 15.13 -0.29
C LEU A 27 -8.25 15.76 -0.03
N LYS A 28 -7.95 16.02 1.25
CA LYS A 28 -6.60 16.40 1.66
C LYS A 28 -5.68 15.18 1.54
N VAL A 29 -4.62 15.32 0.75
CA VAL A 29 -3.62 14.26 0.59
C VAL A 29 -2.38 14.63 1.39
N VAL A 30 -1.99 13.77 2.33
CA VAL A 30 -0.87 14.01 3.24
C VAL A 30 0.05 12.80 3.33
N THR A 31 1.27 13.00 3.82
CA THR A 31 2.17 11.92 4.25
C THR A 31 1.87 11.49 5.69
N ALA A 32 2.50 10.39 6.13
CA ALA A 32 2.36 9.91 7.52
C ALA A 32 2.89 10.93 8.55
N GLU A 33 3.79 11.84 8.13
CA GLU A 33 4.34 12.91 8.97
C GLU A 33 3.26 13.84 9.55
N TRP A 34 2.18 14.07 8.82
CA TRP A 34 1.05 14.86 9.33
C TRP A 34 0.42 14.22 10.58
N LEU A 35 0.28 12.90 10.59
CA LEU A 35 -0.26 12.18 11.75
C LEU A 35 0.68 12.29 12.94
N TYR A 36 1.99 12.10 12.71
CA TYR A 36 2.99 12.28 13.76
C TYR A 36 3.00 13.71 14.32
N ALA A 37 2.85 14.72 13.45
CA ALA A 37 2.76 16.11 13.85
C ALA A 37 1.49 16.40 14.68
N CYS A 38 0.34 15.85 14.29
CA CYS A 38 -0.91 15.97 15.06
C CYS A 38 -0.79 15.34 16.45
N VAL A 39 -0.17 14.16 16.55
CA VAL A 39 0.05 13.51 17.84
C VAL A 39 1.03 14.31 18.71
N LYS A 40 2.10 14.84 18.11
CA LYS A 40 3.11 15.64 18.81
C LYS A 40 2.55 16.98 19.31
N SER A 41 1.69 17.63 18.52
CA SER A 41 1.07 18.91 18.90
C SER A 41 -0.13 18.72 19.84
N GLY A 42 -0.75 17.54 19.84
CA GLY A 42 -2.01 17.28 20.54
C GLY A 42 -3.21 18.00 19.91
N SER A 43 -3.09 18.48 18.66
CA SER A 43 -4.12 19.25 17.97
C SER A 43 -4.11 18.95 16.46
N HIS A 44 -5.14 19.42 15.76
CA HIS A 44 -5.20 19.39 14.31
C HIS A 44 -4.12 20.31 13.72
N VAL A 45 -3.25 19.76 12.87
CA VAL A 45 -2.16 20.47 12.19
C VAL A 45 -2.54 20.71 10.73
N ASP A 46 -2.05 21.79 10.13
CA ASP A 46 -2.28 22.09 8.71
C ASP A 46 -1.74 20.98 7.80
N GLU A 47 -2.55 20.55 6.82
CA GLU A 47 -2.20 19.46 5.91
C GLU A 47 -1.21 19.87 4.82
N SER A 48 -1.19 21.15 4.44
CA SER A 48 -0.48 21.66 3.25
C SER A 48 1.05 21.55 3.40
N THR A 49 1.53 21.47 4.64
CA THR A 49 2.96 21.28 4.94
C THR A 49 3.43 19.84 4.69
N PHE A 50 2.50 18.89 4.54
CA PHE A 50 2.77 17.46 4.49
C PHE A 50 2.30 16.82 3.18
N GLU A 51 2.25 17.58 2.08
CA GLU A 51 1.85 17.04 0.78
C GLU A 51 2.90 16.03 0.26
N PRO A 52 2.46 14.86 -0.24
CA PRO A 52 3.39 13.90 -0.83
C PRO A 52 4.01 14.51 -2.10
N GLY A 53 5.33 14.41 -2.24
CA GLY A 53 6.06 14.98 -3.38
C GLY A 53 6.38 16.47 -3.27
N GLY A 54 6.08 17.12 -2.14
CA GLY A 54 6.60 18.45 -1.84
C GLY A 54 8.13 18.40 -1.69
N GLU A 55 8.83 19.24 -2.44
CA GLU A 55 10.26 19.43 -2.27
C GLU A 55 10.52 19.85 -0.83
N ILE A 56 11.30 19.05 -0.09
CA ILE A 56 11.82 19.41 1.21
C ILE A 56 12.69 20.66 1.04
N THR A 57 12.10 21.84 1.03
CA THR A 57 12.85 23.05 1.33
C THR A 57 13.06 23.01 2.85
N PRO A 58 14.29 22.76 3.35
CA PRO A 58 14.52 22.67 4.78
C PRO A 58 14.27 24.04 5.39
N LYS A 59 13.06 24.27 5.90
CA LYS A 59 12.81 25.28 6.91
C LYS A 59 13.25 24.66 8.23
N ALA A 60 14.45 25.08 8.62
CA ALA A 60 15.16 24.69 9.83
C ALA A 60 14.22 24.57 11.03
N ASP A 61 14.14 23.36 11.60
CA ASP A 61 14.32 23.10 13.03
C ASP A 61 14.41 21.57 13.25
N THR A 62 15.65 21.10 13.17
CA THR A 62 16.28 19.97 13.86
C THR A 62 15.41 18.89 14.52
N SER A 63 15.50 17.65 14.00
CA SER A 63 15.75 16.48 14.84
C SER A 63 16.32 15.34 13.98
N GLU A 64 17.60 15.09 14.17
CA GLU A 64 18.39 14.06 13.50
C GLU A 64 18.17 12.66 14.12
N HIS A 65 18.69 11.65 13.41
CA HIS A 65 18.98 10.25 13.84
C HIS A 65 17.85 9.24 13.54
N VAL A 66 18.03 8.17 12.74
CA VAL A 66 19.14 7.19 12.70
C VAL A 66 19.23 6.53 11.30
N THR A 67 20.44 6.46 10.74
CA THR A 67 20.87 5.55 9.67
C THR A 67 20.91 4.11 10.19
N GLN A 68 20.27 3.16 9.50
CA GLN A 68 20.65 1.75 9.62
C GLN A 68 20.72 1.11 8.23
N GLU A 69 21.93 1.15 7.67
CA GLU A 69 22.42 0.19 6.70
C GLU A 69 22.28 -1.22 7.28
N LYS A 70 21.53 -2.09 6.60
CA LYS A 70 21.60 -3.52 6.84
C LYS A 70 22.27 -4.16 5.63
N THR A 71 23.58 -4.34 5.76
CA THR A 71 24.39 -5.22 4.92
C THR A 71 23.73 -6.60 4.85
N ARG A 72 23.55 -7.09 3.63
CA ARG A 72 23.27 -8.51 3.39
C ARG A 72 24.44 -9.05 2.59
N ASP A 73 25.28 -9.77 3.30
CA ASP A 73 26.36 -10.59 2.78
C ASP A 73 25.91 -11.49 1.63
N SER A 74 26.81 -11.59 0.64
CA SER A 74 26.78 -12.52 -0.47
C SER A 74 26.84 -13.97 0.00
N VAL A 75 26.11 -14.85 -0.68
CA VAL A 75 26.51 -16.25 -0.84
C VAL A 75 26.12 -16.73 -2.24
N ASP A 76 27.17 -17.00 -2.99
CA ASP A 76 27.31 -17.72 -4.25
C ASP A 76 26.79 -19.16 -4.15
N GLY A 77 26.24 -19.70 -5.23
CA GLY A 77 25.82 -21.10 -5.28
C GLY A 77 25.06 -21.47 -6.55
N SER A 78 25.82 -21.72 -7.61
CA SER A 78 25.34 -22.44 -8.80
C SER A 78 25.11 -23.91 -8.46
N ASP A 79 23.97 -24.49 -8.85
CA ASP A 79 23.79 -25.95 -9.02
C ASP A 79 22.52 -26.17 -9.87
N ASP A 80 22.68 -26.27 -11.19
CA ASP A 80 22.78 -27.50 -11.98
C ASP A 80 21.45 -28.30 -12.03
N ALA A 81 20.86 -28.30 -13.23
CA ALA A 81 19.61 -28.99 -13.51
C ALA A 81 19.90 -30.44 -13.92
N PRO A 82 19.09 -31.39 -13.44
CA PRO A 82 18.77 -32.55 -14.24
C PRO A 82 17.27 -32.70 -14.50
N ALA A 83 16.99 -33.16 -15.70
CA ALA A 83 15.68 -33.46 -16.25
C ALA A 83 14.98 -34.62 -15.53
N ASP A 84 13.67 -34.70 -15.80
CA ASP A 84 12.88 -35.94 -15.88
C ASP A 84 12.59 -36.70 -14.55
N ASP A 85 11.34 -36.59 -14.07
CA ASP A 85 10.56 -37.77 -13.68
C ASP A 85 9.06 -37.42 -13.56
N SER A 86 8.23 -38.24 -14.19
CA SER A 86 6.78 -38.13 -14.19
C SER A 86 6.19 -38.75 -12.92
N THR A 87 5.61 -37.97 -12.00
CA THR A 87 4.80 -38.52 -10.90
C THR A 87 3.46 -37.80 -10.69
N LYS A 88 2.45 -38.35 -11.36
CA LYS A 88 1.06 -38.62 -10.96
C LYS A 88 0.45 -37.91 -9.72
N THR A 89 -0.71 -37.30 -9.98
CA THR A 89 -1.75 -36.66 -9.13
C THR A 89 -2.27 -37.51 -7.94
N PRO A 90 -2.81 -36.89 -6.87
CA PRO A 90 -4.27 -36.63 -6.75
C PRO A 90 -4.57 -35.26 -6.09
N GLY A 91 -5.59 -34.47 -6.45
CA GLY A 91 -7.03 -34.75 -6.28
C GLY A 91 -7.66 -33.61 -5.46
N ILE A 92 -8.09 -32.52 -6.10
CA ILE A 92 -8.90 -31.47 -5.46
C ILE A 92 -10.19 -31.31 -6.26
N GLN A 93 -11.29 -31.64 -5.59
CA GLN A 93 -12.65 -31.76 -6.11
C GLN A 93 -13.18 -30.38 -6.55
N ARG A 94 -13.37 -30.20 -7.86
CA ARG A 94 -14.29 -29.18 -8.38
C ARG A 94 -15.67 -29.82 -8.45
N LYS A 95 -16.53 -29.45 -7.51
CA LYS A 95 -17.96 -29.77 -7.61
C LYS A 95 -18.60 -28.75 -8.55
N ASP A 96 -18.77 -29.16 -9.79
CA ASP A 96 -19.81 -28.66 -10.68
C ASP A 96 -21.16 -28.85 -9.99
N LEU A 97 -21.89 -27.77 -9.75
CA LEU A 97 -23.34 -27.85 -9.66
C LEU A 97 -23.94 -26.80 -10.57
N VAL A 98 -23.97 -27.19 -11.85
CA VAL A 98 -25.00 -26.76 -12.78
C VAL A 98 -26.37 -27.06 -12.17
N MET A 99 -27.22 -26.05 -12.05
CA MET A 99 -28.66 -26.25 -12.00
C MET A 99 -29.32 -25.18 -12.86
N GLY A 100 -29.35 -25.46 -14.15
CA GLY A 100 -30.41 -24.97 -15.01
C GLY A 100 -31.50 -26.04 -15.06
N LYS A 101 -32.73 -25.69 -14.68
CA LYS A 101 -33.99 -26.18 -15.26
C LYS A 101 -35.16 -25.57 -14.49
N ASP A 102 -35.89 -24.72 -15.18
CA ASP A 102 -37.29 -24.40 -14.92
C ASP A 102 -37.84 -23.74 -16.20
N LEU A 103 -38.26 -24.59 -17.13
CA LEU A 103 -39.21 -24.27 -18.18
C LEU A 103 -40.21 -25.42 -18.19
N SER A 104 -41.41 -25.16 -17.71
CA SER A 104 -42.60 -26.00 -17.90
C SER A 104 -43.84 -25.22 -17.49
N GLY A 105 -44.72 -24.91 -18.45
CA GLY A 105 -46.05 -24.36 -18.22
C GLY A 105 -46.52 -23.49 -19.36
#